data_AF-A0A966I1Y4-F1
#
_entry.id   AF-A0A966I1Y4-F1
#
_cell.length_a   1.000
_cell.length_b   1.000
_cell.length_c   1.000
_cell.angle_alpha   90.00
_cell.angle_beta   90.00
_cell.angle_gamma   90.00
#
_symmetry.space_group_name_H-M   'P 1'
#
loop_
_entity.id
_entity.type
_entity.pdbx_description
1 polymer ?
#
loop_
_entity_poly.entity_id
_entity_poly.type
_entity_poly.pdbx_seq_one_letter_code
_entity_poly.pdbx_strand_id
1 'polypeptide(L)' 'EFKFFMSDEFTLVDCCFAPILWRLPSIGIKLPVNRHLKPLLDYQKEVFKRPGFLDSLSSLERDLKED' A
#
# COMPACT_ATOMS: atom_id res chain seq x y z
N GLU A 1 -10.55 5.88 -14.20
CA GLU A 1 -9.77 5.01 -13.31
C GLU A 1 -10.17 5.35 -11.89
N PHE A 2 -10.35 4.33 -11.04
CA PHE A 2 -10.71 4.53 -9.63
C PHE A 2 -9.50 4.99 -8.82
N LYS A 3 -9.72 5.91 -7.88
CA LYS A 3 -8.66 6.44 -7.01
C LYS A 3 -8.24 5.45 -5.91
N PHE A 4 -9.18 4.64 -5.46
CA PHE A 4 -9.04 3.61 -4.45
C PHE A 4 -9.46 2.26 -5.03
N PHE A 5 -9.29 1.17 -4.26
CA PHE A 5 -9.49 -0.16 -4.80
C PHE A 5 -10.96 -0.38 -5.22
N MET A 6 -11.20 -0.38 -6.54
CA MET A 6 -12.54 -0.50 -7.15
C MET A 6 -13.54 0.59 -6.72
N SER A 7 -13.05 1.74 -6.25
CA SER A 7 -13.89 2.82 -5.68
C SER A 7 -13.26 4.20 -5.87
N ASP A 8 -14.08 5.24 -6.02
CA ASP A 8 -13.63 6.64 -6.01
C ASP A 8 -13.40 7.17 -4.58
N GLU A 9 -13.95 6.49 -3.59
CA GLU A 9 -13.82 6.80 -2.16
C GLU A 9 -12.98 5.76 -1.42
N PHE A 10 -12.32 6.18 -0.35
CA PHE A 10 -11.53 5.28 0.51
C PHE A 10 -12.46 4.44 1.39
N THR A 11 -12.28 3.13 1.38
CA THR A 11 -13.16 2.15 2.03
C THR A 11 -12.38 1.21 2.96
N LEU A 12 -13.10 0.33 3.66
CA LEU A 12 -12.50 -0.75 4.44
C LEU A 12 -11.68 -1.71 3.59
N VAL A 13 -11.98 -1.86 2.30
CA VAL A 13 -11.20 -2.72 1.41
C VAL A 13 -9.76 -2.22 1.29
N ASP A 14 -9.58 -0.89 1.21
CA ASP A 14 -8.25 -0.27 1.18
C ASP A 14 -7.50 -0.48 2.50
N CYS A 15 -8.21 -0.40 3.63
CA CYS A 15 -7.65 -0.69 4.96
C CYS A 15 -7.17 -2.14 5.09
N CYS A 16 -7.86 -3.10 4.46
CA CYS A 16 -7.44 -4.50 4.45
C CYS A 16 -6.32 -4.76 3.44
N PHE A 17 -6.33 -4.06 2.30
CA PHE A 17 -5.40 -4.32 1.20
C PHE A 17 -4.03 -3.66 1.41
N ALA A 18 -3.99 -2.43 1.94
CA ALA A 18 -2.73 -1.70 2.13
C ALA A 18 -1.70 -2.42 3.02
N PRO A 19 -2.07 -3.04 4.15
CA PRO A 19 -1.13 -3.80 4.99
C PRO A 19 -0.52 -5.01 4.28
N ILE A 20 -1.24 -5.63 3.33
CA ILE A 20 -0.73 -6.72 2.49
C ILE A 20 0.37 -6.17 1.57
N LEU A 21 0.09 -5.07 0.86
CA LEU A 21 1.05 -4.42 -0.03
C LEU A 21 2.29 -3.92 0.72
N TRP A 22 2.13 -3.50 1.98
CA TRP A 22 3.23 -3.02 2.82
C TRP A 22 4.21 -4.14 3.17
N ARG A 23 3.71 -5.36 3.35
CA ARG A 23 4.52 -6.53 3.76
C ARG A 23 5.19 -7.25 2.59
N LEU A 24 4.78 -7.03 1.34
CA LEU A 24 5.32 -7.76 0.19
C LEU A 24 6.86 -7.79 0.14
N PRO A 25 7.60 -6.67 0.35
CA PRO A 25 9.05 -6.69 0.35
C PRO A 25 9.66 -7.61 1.41
N SER A 26 9.09 -7.62 2.63
CA SER A 26 9.56 -8.42 3.76
C SER A 26 9.48 -9.94 3.54
N ILE A 27 8.59 -10.37 2.64
CA ILE A 27 8.44 -11.79 2.25
C ILE A 27 9.09 -12.11 0.91
N GLY A 28 9.94 -11.22 0.40
CA GLY A 28 10.70 -11.42 -0.83
C GLY A 28 9.92 -11.15 -2.13
N ILE A 29 8.71 -10.58 -2.05
CA ILE A 29 7.91 -10.24 -3.22
C ILE A 29 8.16 -8.79 -3.61
N LYS A 30 8.85 -8.58 -4.74
CA LYS A 30 9.07 -7.25 -5.33
C LYS A 30 8.15 -7.07 -6.53
N LEU A 31 7.26 -6.08 -6.43
CA LEU A 31 6.38 -5.72 -7.55
C LEU A 31 7.22 -5.13 -8.69
N PRO A 32 7.14 -5.67 -9.93
CA PRO A 32 7.95 -5.16 -11.02
C PRO A 32 7.46 -3.77 -11.45
N VAL A 33 8.42 -2.87 -11.69
CA VAL A 33 8.13 -1.51 -12.17
C VAL A 33 7.90 -1.57 -13.67
N ASN A 34 6.64 -1.77 -14.07
CA ASN A 34 6.23 -1.76 -15.47
C ASN A 34 4.92 -0.99 -15.67
N ARG A 35 4.57 -0.70 -16.94
CA ARG A 35 3.40 0.12 -17.29
C ARG A 35 2.08 -0.45 -16.74
N HIS A 36 1.94 -1.77 -16.71
CA HIS A 36 0.72 -2.43 -16.25
C HIS A 36 0.53 -2.35 -14.74
N LEU A 37 1.61 -2.38 -13.97
CA LEU A 37 1.59 -2.27 -12.51
C LEU A 37 1.69 -0.84 -11.99
N LYS A 38 1.95 0.15 -12.86
CA LYS A 38 2.04 1.55 -12.47
C LYS A 38 0.82 2.05 -11.67
N PRO A 39 -0.44 1.75 -12.06
CA PRO A 39 -1.61 2.18 -11.28
C PRO A 39 -1.61 1.62 -9.85
N LEU A 40 -1.17 0.37 -9.66
CA LEU A 40 -1.07 -0.25 -8.34
C LEU A 40 0.03 0.41 -7.49
N LEU A 41 1.19 0.70 -8.10
CA LEU A 41 2.30 1.37 -7.41
C LEU A 41 1.94 2.80 -7.01
N ASP A 42 1.19 3.51 -7.85
CA ASP A 42 0.72 4.86 -7.55
C ASP A 42 -0.36 4.81 -6.45
N TYR A 43 -1.32 3.87 -6.51
CA TYR A 43 -2.27 3.61 -5.43
C TYR A 43 -1.58 3.32 -4.08
N GLN A 44 -0.58 2.42 -4.08
CA GLN A 44 0.17 2.06 -2.88
C GLN A 44 0.84 3.28 -2.24
N LYS A 45 1.46 4.15 -3.06
CA LYS A 45 2.07 5.39 -2.58
C LYS A 45 1.05 6.33 -1.95
N GLU A 46 -0.13 6.49 -2.55
CA GLU A 46 -1.16 7.39 -2.04
C GLU A 46 -1.78 6.89 -0.74
N VAL A 47 -2.06 5.58 -0.63
CA VAL A 47 -2.60 5.02 0.63
C VAL A 47 -1.58 5.07 1.75
N PHE A 48 -0.31 4.78 1.48
CA PHE A 48 0.75 4.78 2.50
C PHE A 48 1.09 6.17 3.05
N LYS A 49 0.80 7.25 2.31
CA LYS A 49 0.99 8.62 2.79
C LYS A 49 -0.11 9.08 3.75
N ARG A 50 -1.23 8.35 3.87
CA ARG A 50 -2.35 8.77 4.70
C ARG A 50 -1.94 8.75 6.18
N PRO A 51 -2.18 9.82 6.95
CA PRO A 51 -1.85 9.85 8.38
C PRO A 51 -2.43 8.65 9.13
N GLY A 52 -3.71 8.31 8.88
CA GLY A 52 -4.34 7.15 9.52
C GLY A 52 -3.69 5.81 9.20
N PHE A 53 -3.09 5.64 8.01
CA PHE A 53 -2.32 4.43 7.71
C PHE A 53 -1.01 4.43 8.49
N LEU A 54 -0.24 5.52 8.42
CA LEU A 54 1.04 5.65 9.12
C LEU A 54 0.87 5.47 10.63
N ASP A 55 -0.13 6.11 11.23
CA ASP A 55 -0.44 6.03 12.66
C ASP A 55 -0.90 4.63 13.08
N SER A 56 -1.49 3.84 12.16
CA SER A 56 -1.89 2.46 12.44
C SER A 56 -0.74 1.47 12.48
N LEU A 57 0.43 1.81 11.92
CA LEU A 57 1.59 0.93 11.88
C LEU A 57 2.24 0.82 13.26
N SER A 58 2.42 -0.41 13.73
CA SER A 58 3.31 -0.73 14.85
C SER A 58 4.76 -0.38 14.52
N SER A 59 5.63 -0.30 15.54
CA SER A 59 7.07 -0.07 15.34
C SER A 59 7.68 -1.10 14.39
N LEU A 60 7.40 -2.39 14.62
CA LEU A 60 7.87 -3.48 13.76
C LEU A 60 7.43 -3.32 12.31
N GLU A 61 6.19 -2.90 12.07
CA GLU A 61 5.71 -2.70 10.71
C GLU A 61 6.37 -1.50 10.03
N ARG A 62 6.69 -0.42 10.75
CA ARG A 62 7.38 0.75 10.18
C ARG A 62 8.76 0.37 9.65
N ASP A 63 9.47 -0.46 10.39
CA ASP A 63 10.82 -0.91 10.05
C ASP A 63 10.84 -1.77 8.76
N LEU A 64 9.73 -2.44 8.40
CA LEU A 64 9.64 -3.28 7.19
C LEU A 64 9.88 -2.52 5.87
N LYS A 65 9.82 -1.19 5.87
CA LYS A 65 10.02 -0.36 4.67
C LYS A 65 11.41 0.26 4.61
N GLU A 66 12.18 0.18 5.69
CA GLU A 66 13.56 0.68 5.72
C GLU A 66 14.57 -0.31 5.10
N ASP A 67 14.16 -1.57 4.87
CA ASP A 67 14.88 -2.62 4.13
C ASP A 67 14.43 -2.75 2.64
#